data_AF-G6FXE0-F1
#
_entry.id   AF-G6FXE0-F1
#
_cell.length_a   1.000
_cell.length_b   1.000
_cell.length_c   1.000
_cell.angle_alpha   90.00
_cell.angle_beta   90.00
_cell.angle_gamma   90.00
#
_symmetry.space_group_name_H-M   'P 1'
#
loop_
_entity.id
_entity.type
_entity.pdbx_description
1 polymer ?
#
loop_
_entity_poly.entity_id
_entity_poly.type
_entity_poly.pdbx_seq_one_letter_code
_entity_poly.pdbx_strand_id
1 'polypeptide(L)'
;MHRRCDRNRKRSKRRAIYCPIHGCYLNSVSQKYQLYADRVGQLQQRGIPRRNALILVAHQTAVPLEGEWVEAFWCDQCQSTKWYHVRKDENNTYEIKNVPRELWQHATGVIDPKGNPSVGEFTRRQSRLINHNSIKDFQFVG
;
A
#
# COMPACT_ATOMS: atom_id res chain seq x y z
N MET A 1 12.03 19.97 -38.82
CA MET A 1 11.93 18.89 -37.80
C MET A 1 11.81 19.53 -36.42
N HIS A 2 10.60 19.68 -35.90
CA HIS A 2 10.36 20.30 -34.60
C HIS A 2 10.92 19.42 -33.47
N ARG A 3 11.94 19.91 -32.75
CA ARG A 3 12.46 19.29 -31.53
C ARG A 3 11.29 19.16 -30.54
N ARG A 4 10.92 17.91 -30.19
CA ARG A 4 10.02 17.66 -29.05
C ARG A 4 10.69 18.25 -27.81
N CYS A 5 10.15 19.36 -27.33
CA CYS A 5 10.51 19.92 -26.05
C CYS A 5 9.95 19.00 -24.95
N ASP A 6 10.71 17.98 -24.54
CA ASP A 6 10.46 17.14 -23.34
C ASP A 6 10.65 17.93 -22.03
N ARG A 7 10.12 19.16 -21.96
CA ARG A 7 10.07 19.93 -20.72
C ARG A 7 8.71 19.72 -20.09
N ASN A 8 8.50 18.51 -19.55
CA ASN A 8 7.45 18.29 -18.57
C ASN A 8 7.84 18.99 -17.25
N ARG A 9 7.82 20.33 -17.26
CA ARG A 9 8.24 21.24 -16.18
C ARG A 9 7.28 21.21 -14.97
N LYS A 10 6.27 20.34 -15.01
CA LYS A 10 5.31 20.05 -13.94
C LYS A 10 5.46 18.65 -13.34
N ARG A 11 6.51 17.89 -13.70
CA ARG A 11 6.77 16.62 -12.99
C ARG A 11 7.11 16.98 -11.54
N SER A 12 6.26 16.52 -10.62
CA SER A 12 6.53 16.62 -9.19
C SER A 12 7.95 16.12 -8.92
N LYS A 13 8.71 16.88 -8.11
CA LYS A 13 10.07 16.48 -7.73
C LYS A 13 10.02 15.02 -7.27
N ARG A 14 10.91 14.20 -7.81
CA ARG A 14 10.99 12.78 -7.48
C ARG A 14 11.14 12.66 -5.96
N ARG A 15 10.31 11.82 -5.34
CA ARG A 15 10.39 11.54 -3.90
C ARG A 15 11.74 10.90 -3.62
N ALA A 16 12.48 11.46 -2.66
CA ALA A 16 13.79 10.95 -2.26
C ALA A 16 13.62 9.71 -1.37
N ILE A 17 13.18 8.61 -1.99
CA ILE A 17 13.01 7.30 -1.35
C ILE A 17 14.14 6.40 -1.83
N TYR A 18 14.90 5.85 -0.88
CA TYR A 18 16.11 5.08 -1.14
C TYR A 18 15.97 3.65 -0.66
N CYS A 19 16.68 2.72 -1.31
CA CYS A 19 16.75 1.33 -0.89
C CYS A 19 17.52 1.24 0.44
N PRO A 20 17.00 0.55 1.46
CA PRO A 20 17.68 0.47 2.76
C PRO A 20 18.97 -0.38 2.71
N ILE A 21 19.16 -1.18 1.65
CA ILE A 21 20.31 -2.06 1.48
C ILE A 21 21.42 -1.38 0.66
N HIS A 22 21.05 -0.74 -0.47
CA HIS A 22 22.01 -0.24 -1.46
C HIS A 22 22.09 1.29 -1.52
N GLY A 23 21.22 2.02 -0.82
CA GLY A 23 21.15 3.48 -0.88
C GLY A 23 20.73 4.07 -2.24
N CYS A 24 20.44 3.22 -3.24
CA CYS A 24 20.00 3.68 -4.55
C CYS A 24 18.54 4.15 -4.51
N TYR A 25 18.14 4.99 -5.48
CA TYR A 25 16.74 5.41 -5.58
C TYR A 25 15.83 4.21 -5.86
N LEU A 26 14.67 4.23 -5.20
CA LEU A 26 13.59 3.30 -5.47
C LEU A 26 12.68 3.84 -6.57
N ASN A 27 12.22 2.95 -7.45
CA ASN A 27 11.24 3.23 -8.49
C ASN A 27 9.87 2.79 -7.99
N SER A 28 8.92 3.71 -7.90
CA SER A 28 7.53 3.39 -7.56
C SER A 28 6.90 2.58 -8.68
N VAL A 29 6.34 1.40 -8.36
CA VAL A 29 5.73 0.47 -9.33
C VAL A 29 4.30 0.08 -8.98
N SER A 30 3.72 0.67 -7.92
CA SER A 30 2.31 0.50 -7.58
C SER A 30 1.64 1.83 -7.24
N GLN A 31 0.31 1.80 -7.15
CA GLN A 31 -0.43 2.88 -6.50
C GLN A 31 -0.11 2.96 -5.00
N LYS A 32 -0.48 4.08 -4.38
CA LYS A 32 -0.36 4.30 -2.94
C LYS A 32 -1.58 3.74 -2.24
N TYR A 33 -1.37 2.96 -1.21
CA TYR A 33 -2.44 2.39 -0.41
C TYR A 33 -2.43 2.99 0.98
N GLN A 34 -3.40 3.86 1.25
CA GLN A 34 -3.55 4.53 2.54
C GLN A 34 -3.73 3.50 3.66
N LEU A 35 -3.05 3.74 4.77
CA LEU A 35 -3.22 2.96 5.98
C LEU A 35 -4.30 3.58 6.86
N TYR A 36 -5.02 2.72 7.57
CA TYR A 36 -6.05 3.13 8.52
C TYR A 36 -5.76 2.54 9.88
N ALA A 37 -6.09 3.28 10.94
CA ALA A 37 -6.06 2.77 12.30
C ALA A 37 -7.48 2.49 12.77
N ASP A 38 -7.71 1.25 13.18
CA ASP A 38 -8.95 0.76 13.81
C ASP A 38 -8.81 0.68 15.34
N ARG A 39 -7.58 0.72 15.85
CA ARG A 39 -7.28 0.59 17.29
C ARG A 39 -6.84 1.91 17.90
N VAL A 40 -7.39 2.19 19.08
CA VAL A 40 -7.03 3.36 19.92
C VAL A 40 -5.53 3.41 20.18
N GLY A 41 -4.88 2.27 20.47
CA GLY A 41 -3.44 2.21 20.74
C GLY A 41 -2.58 2.67 19.55
N GLN A 42 -3.00 2.39 18.31
CA GLN A 42 -2.30 2.84 17.11
C GLN A 42 -2.42 4.35 16.89
N LEU A 43 -3.53 4.96 17.33
CA LEU A 43 -3.72 6.41 17.31
C LEU A 43 -2.90 7.08 18.42
N GLN A 44 -2.83 6.47 19.60
CA GLN A 44 -2.02 6.97 20.72
C GLN A 44 -0.53 6.98 20.40
N GLN A 45 0.00 5.93 19.74
CA GLN A 45 1.39 5.88 19.29
C GLN A 45 1.74 7.01 18.30
N ARG A 46 0.74 7.61 17.67
CA ARG A 46 0.88 8.74 16.74
C ARG A 46 0.59 10.09 17.39
N GLY A 47 0.52 10.13 18.72
CA GLY A 47 0.34 11.37 19.49
C GLY A 47 -1.11 11.80 19.69
N ILE A 48 -2.10 11.00 19.27
CA ILE A 48 -3.51 11.33 19.50
C ILE A 48 -3.86 11.01 20.96
N PRO A 49 -4.39 11.98 21.73
CA PRO A 49 -4.74 11.75 23.12
C PRO A 49 -5.86 10.70 23.21
N ARG A 50 -5.79 9.85 24.24
CA ARG A 50 -6.65 8.66 24.39
C ARG A 50 -8.13 8.96 24.21
N ARG A 51 -8.63 10.07 24.78
CA ARG A 51 -10.04 10.48 24.69
C ARG A 51 -10.47 10.75 23.25
N ASN A 52 -9.63 11.44 22.47
CA ASN A 52 -9.92 11.72 21.06
C ASN A 52 -9.81 10.47 20.21
N ALA A 53 -8.82 9.61 20.50
CA ALA A 53 -8.67 8.32 19.83
C ALA A 53 -9.89 7.40 20.06
N LEU A 54 -10.45 7.38 21.27
CA LEU A 54 -11.68 6.63 21.58
C LEU A 54 -12.89 7.15 20.79
N ILE A 55 -13.07 8.48 20.74
CA ILE A 55 -14.16 9.10 19.99
C ILE A 55 -14.04 8.80 18.49
N LEU A 56 -12.83 8.93 17.93
CA LEU A 56 -12.56 8.68 16.52
C LEU A 56 -12.83 7.23 16.13
N VAL A 57 -12.36 6.26 16.92
CA VAL A 57 -12.63 4.84 16.68
C VAL A 57 -14.12 4.53 16.80
N ALA A 58 -14.80 5.10 17.81
CA ALA A 58 -16.23 4.89 18.02
C ALA A 58 -17.10 5.46 16.88
N HIS A 59 -16.66 6.55 16.25
CA HIS A 59 -17.44 7.25 15.22
C HIS A 59 -17.10 6.81 13.79
N GLN A 60 -15.85 6.49 13.49
CA GLN A 60 -15.40 6.23 12.12
C GLN A 60 -14.97 4.79 11.85
N THR A 61 -14.86 3.93 12.88
CA THR A 61 -14.42 2.52 12.82
C THR A 61 -12.99 2.32 12.30
N ALA A 62 -12.56 3.07 11.27
CA ALA A 62 -11.24 3.09 10.69
C ALA A 62 -10.85 4.55 10.36
N VAL A 63 -9.81 5.05 11.03
CA VAL A 63 -9.34 6.42 10.90
C VAL A 63 -8.17 6.46 9.91
N PRO A 64 -8.20 7.27 8.84
CA PRO A 64 -7.08 7.36 7.90
C PRO A 64 -5.84 7.92 8.59
N LEU A 65 -4.69 7.34 8.27
CA LEU A 65 -3.40 7.77 8.79
C LEU A 65 -2.74 8.70 7.80
N GLU A 66 -2.84 10.01 8.07
CA GLU A 66 -2.27 11.02 7.20
C GLU A 66 -0.75 10.85 7.05
N GLY A 67 -0.28 10.93 5.80
CA GLY A 67 1.15 10.80 5.50
C GLY A 67 1.68 9.36 5.57
N GLU A 68 0.86 8.35 5.86
CA GLU A 68 1.26 6.95 5.90
C GLU A 68 0.56 6.13 4.81
N TRP A 69 1.34 5.34 4.07
CA TRP A 69 0.80 4.43 3.07
C TRP A 69 1.73 3.25 2.82
N VAL A 70 1.22 2.22 2.15
CA VAL A 70 2.00 1.11 1.63
C VAL A 70 2.15 1.25 0.13
N GLU A 71 3.35 0.99 -0.38
CA GLU A 71 3.66 1.09 -1.80
C GLU A 71 4.75 0.10 -2.21
N ALA A 72 4.63 -0.45 -3.42
CA ALA A 72 5.60 -1.35 -4.01
C ALA A 72 6.67 -0.53 -4.74
N PHE A 73 7.91 -0.89 -4.48
CA PHE A 73 9.07 -0.26 -5.07
C PHE A 73 9.99 -1.29 -5.72
N TRP A 74 10.44 -0.97 -6.92
CA TRP A 74 11.51 -1.66 -7.61
C TRP A 74 12.86 -1.04 -7.26
N CYS A 75 13.85 -1.90 -7.02
CA CYS A 75 15.24 -1.51 -6.80
C CYS A 75 16.11 -2.08 -7.91
N ASP A 76 16.85 -1.22 -8.62
CA ASP A 76 17.71 -1.61 -9.74
C ASP A 76 18.91 -2.48 -9.30
N GLN A 77 19.36 -2.34 -8.05
CA GLN A 77 20.44 -3.16 -7.50
C GLN A 77 19.93 -4.49 -6.92
N CYS A 78 18.75 -4.50 -6.28
CA CYS A 78 18.16 -5.76 -5.80
C CYS A 78 17.55 -6.60 -6.93
N GLN A 79 17.26 -5.98 -8.08
CA GLN A 79 16.53 -6.62 -9.19
C GLN A 79 15.20 -7.26 -8.74
N SER A 80 14.51 -6.60 -7.81
CA SER A 80 13.30 -7.13 -7.18
C SER A 80 12.33 -6.02 -6.78
N THR A 81 11.03 -6.30 -6.89
CA THR A 81 9.97 -5.47 -6.29
C THR A 81 9.77 -5.85 -4.83
N LYS A 82 9.81 -4.86 -3.94
CA LYS A 82 9.54 -5.03 -2.50
C LYS A 82 8.50 -4.01 -2.06
N TRP A 83 7.70 -4.39 -1.06
CA TRP A 83 6.69 -3.52 -0.48
C TRP A 83 7.22 -2.85 0.77
N TYR A 84 6.99 -1.54 0.86
CA TYR A 84 7.43 -0.71 1.96
C TYR A 84 6.27 0.09 2.53
N HIS A 85 6.26 0.23 3.86
CA HIS A 85 5.47 1.22 4.57
C HIS A 85 6.23 2.53 4.45
N VAL A 86 5.61 3.51 3.84
CA VAL A 86 6.15 4.84 3.65
C VAL A 86 5.46 5.78 4.62
N ARG A 87 6.26 6.50 5.39
CA ARG A 87 5.80 7.60 6.24
C ARG A 87 6.41 8.89 5.73
N LYS A 88 5.55 9.86 5.43
CA LYS A 88 5.95 11.22 5.08
C LYS A 88 5.99 12.06 6.35
N ASP A 89 7.12 12.68 6.59
CA ASP A 89 7.30 13.63 7.69
C ASP A 89 6.89 15.06 7.27
N GLU A 90 6.76 15.95 8.23
CA GLU A 90 6.42 17.37 8.03
C GLU A 90 7.47 18.07 7.15
N ASN A 91 8.74 17.67 7.28
CA ASN A 91 9.86 18.19 6.49
C ASN A 91 9.92 17.63 5.05
N ASN A 92 8.87 16.95 4.58
CA ASN A 92 8.78 16.32 3.26
C ASN A 92 9.89 15.28 3.01
N THR A 93 10.45 14.73 4.10
CA THR A 93 11.30 13.55 4.11
C THR A 93 10.42 12.30 4.11
N TYR A 94 10.94 11.22 3.55
CA TYR A 94 10.22 9.95 3.44
C TYR A 94 11.00 8.88 4.19
N GLU A 95 10.39 8.35 5.24
CA GLU A 95 10.88 7.17 5.91
C GLU A 95 10.25 5.94 5.29
N ILE A 96 11.04 4.88 5.13
CA ILE A 96 10.54 3.59 4.67
C ILE A 96 10.87 2.50 5.68
N LYS A 97 9.92 1.59 5.89
CA LYS A 97 10.09 0.38 6.68
C LYS A 97 9.55 -0.81 5.89
N ASN A 98 10.11 -1.99 6.13
CA ASN A 98 9.53 -3.22 5.58
C ASN A 98 8.10 -3.37 6.13
N VAL A 99 7.16 -3.77 5.28
CA VAL A 99 5.77 -3.96 5.69
C VAL A 99 5.63 -5.27 6.46
N PRO A 100 5.42 -5.27 7.79
CA PRO A 100 5.00 -6.48 8.50
C PRO A 100 3.64 -6.94 7.99
N ARG A 101 3.38 -8.25 8.05
CA ARG A 101 2.14 -8.81 7.50
C ARG A 101 0.87 -8.20 8.09
N GLU A 102 0.93 -7.78 9.35
CA GLU A 102 -0.19 -7.19 10.09
C GLU A 102 -0.62 -5.84 9.48
N LEU A 103 0.31 -5.06 8.95
CA LEU A 103 -0.01 -3.77 8.31
C LEU A 103 -0.85 -3.93 7.03
N TRP A 104 -0.81 -5.11 6.39
CA TRP A 104 -1.67 -5.38 5.23
C TRP A 104 -3.14 -5.46 5.57
N GLN A 105 -3.49 -5.88 6.80
CA GLN A 105 -4.88 -5.95 7.25
C GLN A 105 -5.51 -4.56 7.41
N HIS A 106 -4.66 -3.54 7.57
CA HIS A 106 -5.03 -2.16 7.79
C HIS A 106 -4.92 -1.28 6.53
N ALA A 107 -4.50 -1.87 5.40
CA ALA A 107 -4.40 -1.19 4.11
C ALA A 107 -5.64 -1.50 3.26
N THR A 108 -6.45 -0.49 2.95
CA THR A 108 -7.66 -0.69 2.15
C THR A 108 -7.30 -0.92 0.68
N GLY A 109 -7.83 -1.99 0.08
CA GLY A 109 -7.66 -2.29 -1.34
C GLY A 109 -6.33 -2.93 -1.74
N VAL A 110 -5.46 -3.29 -0.78
CA VAL A 110 -4.29 -4.12 -1.08
C VAL A 110 -4.59 -5.58 -0.84
N ILE A 111 -4.36 -6.38 -1.87
CA ILE A 111 -4.19 -7.82 -1.71
C ILE A 111 -2.75 -8.03 -1.25
N ASP A 112 -2.55 -8.57 -0.03
CA ASP A 112 -1.25 -9.03 0.42
C ASP A 112 -0.58 -9.83 -0.72
N PRO A 113 0.68 -9.57 -1.09
CA PRO A 113 1.30 -10.23 -2.24
C PRO A 113 1.39 -11.75 -2.08
N LYS A 114 1.25 -12.30 -0.86
CA LYS A 114 1.13 -13.74 -0.59
C LYS A 114 -0.32 -14.23 -0.58
N GLY A 115 -1.30 -13.33 -0.68
CA GLY A 115 -2.73 -13.60 -0.75
C GLY A 115 -3.42 -13.54 0.63
N ASN A 116 -4.74 -13.42 0.64
CA ASN A 116 -5.52 -13.57 1.87
C ASN A 116 -5.50 -15.06 2.28
N PRO A 117 -4.96 -15.43 3.45
CA PRO A 117 -4.84 -16.82 3.88
C PRO A 117 -6.20 -17.51 4.09
N SER A 118 -7.27 -16.74 4.33
CA SER A 118 -8.63 -17.26 4.50
C SER A 118 -9.35 -17.54 3.17
N VAL A 119 -8.74 -17.16 2.04
CA VAL A 119 -9.31 -17.33 0.70
C VAL A 119 -8.57 -18.47 0.01
N GLY A 120 -9.26 -19.59 -0.21
CA GLY A 120 -8.72 -20.73 -0.94
C GLY A 120 -8.33 -20.39 -2.38
N GLU A 121 -7.49 -21.22 -2.99
CA GLU A 121 -6.98 -21.00 -4.36
C GLU A 121 -8.13 -20.86 -5.38
N PHE A 122 -9.22 -21.61 -5.19
CA PHE A 122 -10.44 -21.54 -6.00
C PHE A 122 -11.05 -20.13 -5.98
N THR A 123 -11.37 -19.61 -4.80
CA THR A 123 -11.97 -18.27 -4.64
C THR A 123 -11.03 -17.17 -5.15
N ARG A 124 -9.71 -17.32 -4.97
CA ARG A 124 -8.70 -16.41 -5.50
C ARG A 124 -8.67 -16.40 -7.04
N ARG A 125 -8.82 -17.55 -7.70
CA ARG A 125 -8.95 -17.63 -9.17
C ARG A 125 -10.24 -16.97 -9.66
N GLN A 126 -11.36 -17.29 -9.03
CA GLN A 126 -12.67 -16.76 -9.43
C GLN A 126 -12.81 -15.24 -9.22
N SER A 127 -12.20 -14.68 -8.18
CA SER A 127 -12.24 -13.23 -7.90
C SER A 127 -11.57 -12.36 -8.98
N ARG A 128 -10.66 -12.95 -9.79
CA ARG A 128 -9.98 -12.26 -10.91
C ARG A 128 -10.76 -12.37 -12.22
N LEU A 129 -11.78 -13.22 -12.27
CA LEU A 129 -12.65 -13.43 -13.43
C LEU A 129 -13.85 -12.47 -13.35
N ILE A 130 -13.59 -11.15 -13.47
CA ILE A 130 -14.64 -10.11 -13.49
C ILE A 130 -15.32 -10.01 -14.87
N ASN A 131 -14.97 -10.88 -15.82
CA ASN A 131 -15.69 -11.02 -17.09
C ASN A 131 -16.60 -12.25 -17.05
N HIS A 132 -17.90 -12.00 -17.22
CA HIS A 132 -19.13 -12.80 -17.47
C HIS A 132 -19.08 -14.29 -17.91
N ASN A 133 -17.97 -15.02 -17.78
CA ASN A 133 -17.82 -16.43 -18.19
C ASN A 133 -17.56 -17.37 -17.01
N SER A 134 -18.02 -16.99 -15.81
CA SER A 134 -17.77 -17.62 -14.50
C SER A 134 -18.48 -18.97 -14.26
N ILE A 135 -18.92 -19.67 -15.31
CA ILE A 135 -19.67 -20.94 -15.19
C ILE A 135 -18.81 -22.17 -15.53
N LYS A 136 -17.61 -22.00 -16.10
CA LYS A 136 -16.83 -23.13 -16.63
C LYS A 136 -16.20 -24.07 -15.58
N ASP A 137 -16.01 -23.61 -14.34
CA ASP A 137 -15.39 -24.42 -13.27
C ASP A 137 -16.39 -25.23 -12.43
N PHE A 138 -17.69 -25.07 -12.65
CA PHE A 138 -18.70 -25.91 -11.98
C PHE A 138 -18.94 -27.17 -12.82
N GLN A 139 -18.15 -28.22 -12.58
CA GLN A 139 -18.54 -29.56 -12.98
C GLN A 139 -19.65 -30.04 -12.02
N PHE A 140 -20.90 -29.98 -12.48
CA PHE A 140 -21.97 -30.76 -11.85
C PHE A 140 -21.60 -32.24 -12.01
N VAL A 141 -21.26 -32.89 -10.90
CA VAL A 141 -21.23 -34.35 -10.83
C VAL A 141 -22.67 -34.78 -10.56
N GLY A 142 -23.35 -35.20 -11.63
CA GLY A 142 -24.63 -35.90 -11.59
C GLY A 142 -24.44 -37.36 -11.94
#